data_AF-A0A4R3K1E1-F1
#
_entry.id   AF-A0A4R3K1E1-F1
#
_cell.length_a   1.000
_cell.length_b   1.000
_cell.length_c   1.000
_cell.angle_alpha   90.00
_cell.angle_beta   90.00
_cell.angle_gamma   90.00
#
_symmetry.space_group_name_H-M   'P 1'
#
loop_
_entity.id
_entity.type
_entity.pdbx_description
1 polymer ?
#
loop_
_entity_poly.entity_id
_entity_poly.type
_entity_poly.pdbx_seq_one_letter_code
_entity_poly.pdbx_strand_id
1 'polypeptide(L)'
;MIYGGEFKKFIRDICECVKNYKVDLDIIALFNYDRITEYRSGYCQSRMMDKYILPACIEFTINTLKSKLTDSLKINLTNVHDFTDNISINSNIDDNNYYYFPYIITPQELSVGMLLSKIRSPIVKKENIMEIDSKKNIMEIDSKENIMEIDSKEINNKVNILCMKLNFKTNSFNDKSDVDVIETSNNINNIRTYATKIELDKKYEERKDKLKIAIGNVKLNSENFTKIIEKRYKKTYQKYSDLSYVINQALKEKADMLILPESYVPFAWLPIIARTCAKNQLSIVTGIEHFVYEKRVFNFTVNITPYVKDDFKFAHITYHLKTHYSPEERRIIENNFLTPIEGKTYDLINWKNLWFTTYCCFELASIYDRAIFKNYPDLFIAVEWNHDTAYFSSIIESLCRDIHCYCAQVNSSDYGDSRILRPSRSEKRDIVKTKGGINNTILIGEIDIAELRSFQRKDYELQKENKEFKPTPPQFNNKIAIDKINNELWDFIKEDSNKKNSVITK
;
A
#
# COMPACT_ATOMS: atom_id res chain seq x y z
N MET A 1 18.81 17.70 -6.07
CA MET A 1 17.41 17.25 -5.86
C MET A 1 16.49 18.37 -5.41
N ILE A 2 16.96 19.32 -4.60
CA ILE A 2 16.27 20.59 -4.35
C ILE A 2 16.84 21.62 -5.31
N TYR A 3 16.00 22.44 -5.93
CA TYR A 3 16.33 23.54 -6.84
C TYR A 3 15.50 24.76 -6.43
N GLY A 4 16.10 25.94 -6.32
CA GLY A 4 15.37 27.15 -5.90
C GLY A 4 16.25 28.26 -5.32
N GLY A 5 15.65 29.42 -5.05
CA GLY A 5 16.36 30.62 -4.61
C GLY A 5 17.12 30.48 -3.29
N GLU A 6 16.52 29.82 -2.29
CA GLU A 6 17.16 29.59 -0.98
C GLU A 6 18.37 28.65 -1.11
N PHE A 7 18.22 27.56 -1.88
CA PHE A 7 19.31 26.61 -2.09
C PHE A 7 20.43 27.20 -2.95
N LYS A 8 20.07 28.04 -3.93
CA LYS A 8 21.03 28.85 -4.68
C LYS A 8 21.86 29.74 -3.77
N LYS A 9 21.22 30.42 -2.81
CA LYS A 9 21.93 31.23 -1.81
C LYS A 9 22.86 30.36 -0.97
N PHE A 10 22.36 29.24 -0.44
CA PHE A 10 23.17 28.29 0.33
C PHE A 10 24.42 27.80 -0.41
N ILE A 11 24.32 27.44 -1.69
CA ILE A 11 25.49 27.04 -2.49
C ILE A 11 26.47 28.21 -2.64
N ARG A 12 25.97 29.43 -2.90
CA ARG A 12 26.84 30.61 -3.01
C ARG A 12 27.58 30.89 -1.71
N ASP A 13 26.89 30.81 -0.58
CA ASP A 13 27.48 31.00 0.75
C ASP A 13 28.57 29.94 1.02
N ILE A 14 28.35 28.67 0.64
CA ILE A 14 29.39 27.62 0.70
C ILE A 14 30.59 27.98 -0.18
N CYS A 15 30.36 28.37 -1.44
CA CYS A 15 31.43 28.74 -2.36
C CYS A 15 32.25 29.92 -1.85
N GLU A 16 31.63 30.91 -1.21
CA GLU A 16 32.32 32.03 -0.57
C GLU A 16 33.11 31.59 0.66
N CYS A 17 32.53 30.75 1.52
CA CYS A 17 33.23 30.19 2.67
C CYS A 17 34.50 29.43 2.26
N VAL A 18 34.44 28.57 1.24
CA VAL A 18 35.59 27.76 0.80
C VAL A 18 36.74 28.62 0.28
N LYS A 19 36.44 29.75 -0.39
CA LYS A 19 37.48 30.70 -0.86
C LYS A 19 38.30 31.30 0.28
N ASN A 20 37.77 31.32 1.50
CA ASN A 20 38.45 31.87 2.68
C ASN A 20 39.34 30.84 3.41
N TYR A 21 39.33 29.56 2.99
CA TYR A 21 40.21 28.53 3.55
C TYR A 21 41.51 28.41 2.74
N LYS A 22 42.61 28.07 3.42
CA LYS A 22 43.89 27.71 2.78
C LYS A 22 43.82 26.28 2.21
N VAL A 23 43.04 26.10 1.16
CA VAL A 23 42.95 24.86 0.37
C VAL A 23 43.54 25.06 -1.02
N ASP A 24 43.87 23.97 -1.68
CA ASP A 24 44.44 23.95 -3.02
C ASP A 24 43.52 24.68 -4.03
N LEU A 25 44.12 25.38 -5.00
CA LEU A 25 43.40 26.13 -6.03
C LEU A 25 42.49 25.23 -6.86
N ASP A 26 42.91 23.99 -7.10
CA ASP A 26 42.12 22.98 -7.80
C ASP A 26 40.84 22.63 -7.05
N ILE A 27 40.89 22.59 -5.71
CA ILE A 27 39.72 22.36 -4.86
C ILE A 27 38.81 23.59 -4.92
N ILE A 28 39.35 24.80 -4.80
CA ILE A 28 38.56 26.04 -4.88
C ILE A 28 37.82 26.13 -6.24
N ALA A 29 38.44 25.68 -7.33
CA ALA A 29 37.83 25.64 -8.65
C ALA A 29 36.64 24.67 -8.78
N LEU A 30 36.50 23.69 -7.88
CA LEU A 30 35.32 22.82 -7.81
C LEU A 30 34.12 23.54 -7.16
N PHE A 31 34.37 24.50 -6.26
CA PHE A 31 33.34 25.27 -5.55
C PHE A 31 32.93 26.53 -6.32
N ASN A 32 32.36 26.30 -7.51
CA ASN A 32 31.72 27.32 -8.33
C ASN A 32 30.23 27.01 -8.46
N TYR A 33 29.37 28.02 -8.32
CA TYR A 33 27.92 27.84 -8.35
C TYR A 33 27.42 27.22 -9.67
N ASP A 34 27.89 27.70 -10.82
CA ASP A 34 27.43 27.21 -12.13
C ASP A 34 27.87 25.76 -12.33
N ARG A 35 29.12 25.44 -11.95
CA ARG A 35 29.67 24.09 -11.99
C ARG A 35 28.93 23.13 -11.05
N ILE A 36 28.64 23.54 -9.81
CA ILE A 36 27.84 22.75 -8.87
C ILE A 36 26.42 22.53 -9.41
N THR A 37 25.82 23.54 -10.06
CA THR A 37 24.49 23.43 -10.66
C THR A 37 24.48 22.45 -11.83
N GLU A 38 25.50 22.51 -12.69
CA GLU A 38 25.71 21.54 -13.77
C GLU A 38 25.88 20.12 -13.22
N TYR A 39 26.74 19.92 -12.21
CA TYR A 39 26.91 18.63 -11.55
C TYR A 39 25.62 18.11 -10.91
N ARG A 40 24.82 18.97 -10.26
CA ARG A 40 23.52 18.58 -9.68
C ARG A 40 22.55 18.10 -10.76
N SER A 41 22.47 18.81 -11.88
CA SER A 41 21.64 18.44 -13.02
C SER A 41 22.12 17.11 -13.64
N GLY A 42 23.43 17.01 -13.88
CA GLY A 42 24.08 15.79 -14.38
C GLY A 42 23.85 14.59 -13.48
N TYR A 43 23.95 14.76 -12.15
CA TYR A 43 23.71 13.71 -11.15
C TYR A 43 22.25 13.21 -11.16
N CYS A 44 21.27 14.08 -11.43
CA CYS A 44 19.88 13.68 -11.69
C CYS A 44 19.72 12.96 -13.04
N GLN A 45 20.28 13.52 -14.12
CA GLN A 45 20.20 12.99 -15.47
C GLN A 45 20.94 11.66 -15.63
N SER A 46 21.96 11.38 -14.82
CA SER A 46 22.66 10.09 -14.79
C SER A 46 22.01 9.07 -13.84
N ARG A 47 20.89 9.42 -13.18
CA ARG A 47 20.16 8.57 -12.23
C ARG A 47 21.03 8.08 -11.07
N MET A 48 22.11 8.78 -10.76
CA MET A 48 23.01 8.42 -9.67
C MET A 48 22.51 8.88 -8.29
N MET A 49 21.30 9.40 -8.22
CA MET A 49 20.64 9.86 -7.00
C MET A 49 20.52 8.76 -5.96
N ASP A 50 20.58 9.14 -4.70
CA ASP A 50 20.11 8.29 -3.62
C ASP A 50 18.59 8.07 -3.75
N LYS A 51 18.20 6.87 -4.20
CA LYS A 51 16.79 6.48 -4.35
C LYS A 51 16.05 6.32 -3.02
N TYR A 52 16.77 6.28 -1.89
CA TYR A 52 16.16 6.14 -0.57
C TYR A 52 15.46 7.42 -0.10
N ILE A 53 15.85 8.58 -0.65
CA ILE A 53 15.27 9.88 -0.31
C ILE A 53 14.21 10.36 -1.31
N LEU A 54 13.96 9.59 -2.38
CA LEU A 54 12.95 9.90 -3.38
C LEU A 54 11.60 9.25 -3.04
N PRO A 55 10.46 9.94 -3.29
CA PRO A 55 9.13 9.37 -3.10
C PRO A 55 8.78 8.20 -4.03
N ALA A 56 9.38 8.13 -5.22
CA ALA A 56 9.24 7.04 -6.18
C ALA A 56 10.43 7.01 -7.16
N CYS A 57 10.41 6.09 -8.12
CA CYS A 57 11.44 6.02 -9.16
C CYS A 57 11.54 7.34 -9.95
N ILE A 58 12.76 7.86 -10.09
CA ILE A 58 13.03 9.16 -10.74
C ILE A 58 12.57 9.23 -12.20
N GLU A 59 12.41 8.08 -12.88
CA GLU A 59 11.94 8.01 -14.26
C GLU A 59 10.55 8.61 -14.46
N PHE A 60 9.71 8.62 -13.42
CA PHE A 60 8.39 9.24 -13.48
C PHE A 60 8.47 10.76 -13.64
N THR A 61 9.58 11.40 -13.27
CA THR A 61 9.73 12.87 -13.31
C THR A 61 10.82 13.34 -14.27
N ILE A 62 11.91 12.57 -14.43
CA ILE A 62 13.12 13.04 -15.10
C ILE A 62 12.88 13.38 -16.58
N ASN A 63 11.98 12.65 -17.25
CA ASN A 63 11.67 12.90 -18.66
C ASN A 63 10.90 14.23 -18.86
N THR A 64 10.07 14.62 -17.89
CA THR A 64 9.43 15.94 -17.84
C THR A 64 10.44 17.05 -17.58
N LEU A 65 11.43 16.76 -16.73
CA LEU A 65 12.35 17.76 -16.19
C LEU A 65 13.66 17.92 -16.98
N LYS A 66 14.02 16.96 -17.86
CA LYS A 66 15.27 16.81 -18.65
C LYS A 66 16.23 18.01 -18.58
N SER A 67 16.00 19.03 -19.40
CA SER A 67 16.89 20.20 -19.57
C SER A 67 16.52 21.39 -18.67
N LYS A 68 15.45 21.28 -17.88
CA LYS A 68 14.90 22.39 -17.09
C LYS A 68 15.43 22.43 -15.66
N LEU A 69 16.11 21.38 -15.18
CA LEU A 69 16.65 21.25 -13.81
C LEU A 69 17.66 22.35 -13.45
N THR A 70 17.13 23.51 -13.11
CA THR A 70 17.85 24.71 -12.72
C THR A 70 17.15 25.32 -11.52
N ASP A 71 17.85 26.17 -10.77
CA ASP A 71 17.26 26.84 -9.59
C ASP A 71 16.09 27.79 -9.94
N SER A 72 15.80 28.02 -11.24
CA SER A 72 14.59 28.72 -11.69
C SER A 72 13.30 27.91 -11.49
N LEU A 73 13.37 26.57 -11.49
CA LEU A 73 12.20 25.70 -11.34
C LEU A 73 11.59 25.68 -9.93
N LYS A 74 12.34 26.08 -8.90
CA LYS A 74 11.90 26.07 -7.49
C LYS A 74 11.23 24.73 -7.06
N ILE A 75 11.90 23.61 -7.31
CA ILE A 75 11.38 22.25 -7.09
C ILE A 75 12.20 21.47 -6.06
N ASN A 76 11.55 20.74 -5.17
CA ASN A 76 12.16 19.78 -4.25
C ASN A 76 11.73 18.34 -4.58
N LEU A 77 12.56 17.59 -5.32
CA LEU A 77 12.25 16.21 -5.71
C LEU A 77 12.17 15.20 -4.55
N THR A 78 12.62 15.56 -3.34
CA THR A 78 12.44 14.73 -2.14
C THR A 78 11.09 14.99 -1.44
N ASN A 79 10.38 16.05 -1.83
CA ASN A 79 9.02 16.34 -1.38
C ASN A 79 8.03 15.57 -2.26
N VAL A 80 7.12 14.84 -1.63
CA VAL A 80 6.11 14.04 -2.34
C VAL A 80 5.17 14.89 -3.19
N HIS A 81 4.81 16.11 -2.77
CA HIS A 81 3.93 16.99 -3.53
C HIS A 81 4.64 17.50 -4.77
N ASP A 82 5.79 18.16 -4.64
CA ASP A 82 6.63 18.61 -5.75
C ASP A 82 6.97 17.46 -6.72
N PHE A 83 7.25 16.27 -6.19
CA PHE A 83 7.48 15.09 -7.03
C PHE A 83 6.23 14.72 -7.83
N THR A 84 5.08 14.60 -7.16
CA THR A 84 3.78 14.31 -7.78
C THR A 84 3.41 15.36 -8.82
N ASP A 85 3.73 16.63 -8.57
CA ASP A 85 3.47 17.75 -9.47
C ASP A 85 4.24 17.67 -10.80
N ASN A 86 5.24 16.80 -10.88
CA ASN A 86 6.11 16.65 -12.05
C ASN A 86 6.09 15.24 -12.64
N ILE A 87 5.22 14.36 -12.13
CA ILE A 87 5.06 13.01 -12.68
C ILE A 87 4.45 13.06 -14.09
N SER A 88 5.01 12.28 -15.00
CA SER A 88 4.44 11.95 -16.31
C SER A 88 4.45 10.43 -16.52
N ILE A 89 3.29 9.84 -16.86
CA ILE A 89 3.18 8.45 -17.35
C ILE A 89 3.24 8.42 -18.88
N ASN A 90 4.06 9.25 -19.51
CA ASN A 90 4.34 9.00 -20.92
C ASN A 90 5.03 7.64 -21.00
N SER A 91 4.25 6.64 -21.42
CA SER A 91 4.62 5.24 -21.67
C SER A 91 5.84 5.07 -22.57
N ASN A 92 6.28 6.16 -23.18
CA ASN A 92 7.53 6.29 -23.91
C ASN A 92 8.62 6.81 -22.96
N ILE A 93 9.00 6.00 -21.97
CA ILE A 93 10.42 5.99 -21.58
C ILE A 93 11.16 5.72 -22.89
N ASP A 94 11.83 6.74 -23.40
CA ASP A 94 12.41 6.82 -24.74
C ASP A 94 13.17 5.52 -25.07
N ASP A 95 12.65 4.69 -25.98
CA ASP A 95 13.21 3.35 -26.28
C ASP A 95 14.65 3.43 -26.84
N ASN A 96 15.04 4.61 -27.34
CA ASN A 96 16.27 4.81 -28.08
C ASN A 96 17.48 5.20 -27.21
N ASN A 97 17.33 5.42 -25.91
CA ASN A 97 18.44 5.84 -25.03
C ASN A 97 18.64 4.83 -23.89
N TYR A 98 19.82 4.22 -23.84
CA TYR A 98 20.23 3.47 -22.66
C TYR A 98 20.41 4.43 -21.49
N TYR A 99 19.61 4.26 -20.44
CA TYR A 99 19.78 4.95 -19.18
C TYR A 99 20.45 4.00 -18.20
N TYR A 100 21.70 4.29 -17.83
CA TYR A 100 22.41 3.53 -16.81
C TYR A 100 21.79 3.84 -15.44
N PHE A 101 21.26 2.81 -14.77
CA PHE A 101 20.92 2.88 -13.34
C PHE A 101 22.03 2.19 -12.55
N PRO A 102 22.62 2.84 -11.54
CA PRO A 102 23.61 2.19 -10.67
C PRO A 102 22.97 1.15 -9.72
N TYR A 103 21.69 0.84 -9.87
CA TYR A 103 20.91 -0.06 -9.04
C TYR A 103 19.79 -0.73 -9.83
N ILE A 104 19.30 -1.86 -9.34
CA ILE A 104 18.07 -2.48 -9.85
C ILE A 104 16.87 -1.63 -9.45
N ILE A 105 16.01 -1.32 -10.42
CA ILE A 105 14.71 -0.71 -10.18
C ILE A 105 13.75 -1.79 -9.73
N THR A 106 13.15 -1.61 -8.56
CA THR A 106 12.31 -2.64 -7.96
C THR A 106 10.82 -2.43 -8.27
N PRO A 107 10.00 -3.50 -8.36
CA PRO A 107 8.56 -3.39 -8.59
C PRO A 107 7.85 -2.48 -7.59
N GLN A 108 8.21 -2.56 -6.30
CA GLN A 108 7.63 -1.70 -5.27
C GLN A 108 7.91 -0.20 -5.50
N GLU A 109 9.07 0.18 -6.03
CA GLU A 109 9.40 1.58 -6.34
C GLU A 109 8.59 2.12 -7.52
N LEU A 110 8.31 1.28 -8.51
CA LEU A 110 7.46 1.60 -9.66
C LEU A 110 5.98 1.68 -9.25
N SER A 111 5.55 0.78 -8.36
CA SER A 111 4.19 0.74 -7.83
C SER A 111 3.78 2.05 -7.14
N VAL A 112 4.67 2.61 -6.31
CA VAL A 112 4.40 3.91 -5.65
C VAL A 112 4.28 5.05 -6.69
N GLY A 113 5.13 5.05 -7.72
CA GLY A 113 5.04 6.02 -8.81
C GLY A 113 3.72 5.93 -9.59
N MET A 114 3.22 4.71 -9.81
CA MET A 114 1.91 4.47 -10.44
C MET A 114 0.76 5.03 -9.61
N LEU A 115 0.77 4.82 -8.29
CA LEU A 115 -0.24 5.39 -7.40
C LEU A 115 -0.22 6.92 -7.45
N LEU A 116 0.95 7.54 -7.26
CA LEU A 116 1.08 9.00 -7.31
C LEU A 116 0.58 9.57 -8.64
N SER A 117 0.80 8.84 -9.73
CA SER A 117 0.30 9.28 -11.03
C SER A 117 -1.21 9.13 -11.20
N LYS A 118 -1.83 8.08 -10.66
CA LYS A 118 -3.29 7.98 -10.57
C LYS A 118 -3.88 9.13 -9.74
N ILE A 119 -3.24 9.50 -8.63
CA ILE A 119 -3.64 10.66 -7.83
C ILE A 119 -3.59 11.96 -8.66
N ARG A 120 -2.54 12.15 -9.48
CA ARG A 120 -2.39 13.31 -10.37
C ARG A 120 -3.37 13.36 -11.55
N SER A 121 -3.64 12.23 -12.19
CA SER A 121 -4.30 12.13 -13.51
C SER A 121 -5.61 12.93 -13.68
N PRO A 122 -6.53 13.02 -12.69
CA PRO A 122 -7.75 13.82 -12.79
C PRO A 122 -7.57 15.31 -13.10
N ILE A 123 -6.38 15.87 -12.85
CA ILE A 123 -6.06 17.29 -13.09
C ILE A 123 -5.57 17.50 -14.52
N VAL A 124 -4.73 16.60 -15.05
CA VAL A 124 -4.21 16.68 -16.43
C VAL A 124 -5.35 16.70 -17.46
N LYS A 125 -6.45 15.99 -17.19
CA LYS A 125 -7.66 16.07 -18.03
C LYS A 125 -8.31 17.46 -18.01
N LYS A 126 -8.38 18.14 -16.86
CA LYS A 126 -8.93 19.51 -16.77
C LYS A 126 -8.04 20.54 -17.47
N GLU A 127 -6.72 20.44 -17.31
CA GLU A 127 -5.76 21.33 -17.97
C GLU A 127 -5.81 21.18 -19.50
N ASN A 128 -5.87 19.93 -20.01
CA ASN A 128 -5.98 19.68 -21.45
C ASN A 128 -7.38 20.00 -22.04
N ILE A 129 -8.45 19.90 -21.25
CA ILE A 129 -9.82 20.28 -21.69
C ILE A 129 -9.96 21.81 -21.78
N MET A 130 -9.18 22.58 -21.02
CA MET A 130 -9.13 24.04 -21.19
C MET A 130 -8.40 24.48 -22.48
N GLU A 131 -7.70 23.57 -23.17
CA GLU A 131 -7.03 23.83 -24.46
C GLU A 131 -7.70 23.17 -25.67
N ILE A 132 -8.61 22.19 -25.48
CA ILE A 132 -9.22 21.47 -26.60
C ILE A 132 -10.74 21.35 -26.40
N ASP A 133 -11.44 22.25 -27.08
CA ASP A 133 -12.83 22.03 -27.46
C ASP A 133 -12.88 20.87 -28.49
N SER A 134 -13.92 20.04 -28.41
CA SER A 134 -14.28 18.92 -29.30
C SER A 134 -13.74 17.49 -29.05
N LYS A 135 -14.65 16.65 -28.51
CA LYS A 135 -14.92 15.23 -28.78
C LYS A 135 -13.74 14.24 -28.95
N LYS A 136 -13.50 13.43 -27.89
CA LYS A 136 -13.34 11.95 -27.98
C LYS A 136 -13.34 11.28 -26.59
N ASN A 137 -14.13 10.20 -26.46
CA ASN A 137 -14.35 9.39 -25.26
C ASN A 137 -13.06 8.80 -24.66
N ILE A 138 -12.67 9.18 -23.43
CA ILE A 138 -11.69 8.44 -22.59
C ILE A 138 -11.97 8.66 -21.07
N MET A 139 -12.45 7.59 -20.40
CA MET A 139 -12.57 7.34 -18.94
C MET A 139 -13.12 8.50 -18.08
N GLU A 140 -14.39 8.37 -17.68
CA GLU A 140 -15.06 9.23 -16.71
C GLU A 140 -14.38 9.11 -15.33
N ILE A 141 -13.81 10.22 -14.85
CA ILE A 141 -14.11 10.58 -13.46
C ILE A 141 -15.57 10.96 -13.54
N ASP A 142 -16.46 10.18 -12.94
CA ASP A 142 -17.83 10.65 -12.82
C ASP A 142 -17.78 11.85 -11.89
N SER A 143 -17.70 13.04 -12.50
CA SER A 143 -17.54 14.33 -11.84
C SER A 143 -18.69 14.66 -10.87
N LYS A 144 -19.69 13.77 -10.78
CA LYS A 144 -20.79 13.80 -9.83
C LYS A 144 -20.53 13.03 -8.52
N GLU A 145 -19.56 12.12 -8.43
CA GLU A 145 -19.49 11.17 -7.29
C GLU A 145 -18.21 11.15 -6.44
N ASN A 146 -17.19 11.98 -6.67
CA ASN A 146 -15.95 12.02 -5.83
C ASN A 146 -15.30 10.64 -5.61
N ILE A 147 -15.28 9.80 -6.64
CA ILE A 147 -14.81 8.42 -6.57
C ILE A 147 -13.54 8.23 -7.40
N MET A 148 -12.64 7.36 -6.92
CA MET A 148 -11.45 6.93 -7.64
C MET A 148 -11.27 5.42 -7.52
N GLU A 149 -11.14 4.77 -8.67
CA GLU A 149 -10.89 3.33 -8.74
C GLU A 149 -9.39 3.02 -8.77
N ILE A 150 -8.96 2.11 -7.90
CA ILE A 150 -7.62 1.55 -7.90
C ILE A 150 -7.65 0.16 -8.53
N ASP A 151 -7.42 0.10 -9.83
CA ASP A 151 -7.32 -1.19 -10.55
C ASP A 151 -5.98 -1.88 -10.23
N SER A 152 -6.01 -2.80 -9.26
CA SER A 152 -4.84 -3.58 -8.83
C SER A 152 -4.20 -4.37 -9.98
N LYS A 153 -5.02 -4.88 -10.91
CA LYS A 153 -4.54 -5.66 -12.07
C LYS A 153 -3.81 -4.76 -13.06
N GLU A 154 -4.36 -3.59 -13.37
CA GLU A 154 -3.73 -2.59 -14.24
C GLU A 154 -2.38 -2.14 -13.67
N ILE A 155 -2.33 -1.82 -12.37
CA ILE A 155 -1.10 -1.40 -11.69
C ILE A 155 -0.04 -2.51 -11.78
N ASN A 156 -0.39 -3.75 -11.42
CA ASN A 156 0.53 -4.88 -11.46
C ASN A 156 1.12 -5.10 -12.86
N ASN A 157 0.26 -5.10 -13.89
CA ASN A 157 0.69 -5.29 -15.27
C ASN A 157 1.65 -4.18 -15.73
N LYS A 158 1.32 -2.92 -15.45
CA LYS A 158 2.19 -1.78 -15.81
C LYS A 158 3.52 -1.83 -15.07
N VAL A 159 3.51 -2.13 -13.77
CA VAL A 159 4.73 -2.28 -12.96
C VAL A 159 5.64 -3.36 -13.54
N ASN A 160 5.09 -4.52 -13.89
CA ASN A 160 5.86 -5.61 -14.46
C ASN A 160 6.50 -5.24 -15.80
N ILE A 161 5.72 -4.63 -16.71
CA ILE A 161 6.23 -4.16 -18.01
C ILE A 161 7.37 -3.13 -17.80
N LEU A 162 7.17 -2.15 -16.92
CA LEU A 162 8.16 -1.12 -16.64
C LEU A 162 9.43 -1.68 -15.99
N CYS A 163 9.27 -2.64 -15.09
CA CYS A 163 10.41 -3.31 -14.45
C CYS A 163 11.28 -4.01 -15.49
N MET A 164 10.65 -4.74 -16.42
CA MET A 164 11.37 -5.39 -17.52
C MET A 164 12.02 -4.39 -18.47
N LYS A 165 11.27 -3.34 -18.85
CA LYS A 165 11.77 -2.31 -19.76
C LYS A 165 12.97 -1.58 -19.18
N LEU A 166 12.91 -1.15 -17.92
CA LEU A 166 13.94 -0.33 -17.30
C LEU A 166 15.20 -1.10 -16.90
N ASN A 167 15.06 -2.35 -16.44
CA ASN A 167 16.20 -3.15 -16.03
C ASN A 167 16.84 -3.95 -17.20
N PHE A 168 16.04 -4.38 -18.18
CA PHE A 168 16.48 -5.35 -19.20
C PHE A 168 16.23 -4.93 -20.65
N LYS A 169 15.67 -3.73 -20.91
CA LYS A 169 15.31 -3.23 -22.25
C LYS A 169 14.41 -4.16 -23.04
N THR A 170 13.52 -4.87 -22.36
CA THR A 170 12.56 -5.74 -23.02
C THR A 170 11.15 -5.48 -22.55
N ASN A 171 10.22 -5.52 -23.50
CA ASN A 171 8.79 -5.63 -23.23
C ASN A 171 8.34 -7.10 -23.21
N SER A 172 9.20 -8.03 -23.63
CA SER A 172 8.92 -9.47 -23.63
C SER A 172 8.88 -9.96 -22.18
N PHE A 173 7.67 -10.01 -21.67
CA PHE A 173 7.33 -10.69 -20.43
C PHE A 173 7.61 -12.18 -20.62
N ASN A 174 8.48 -12.77 -19.79
CA ASN A 174 8.42 -14.22 -19.59
C ASN A 174 7.15 -14.46 -18.77
N ASP A 175 6.24 -15.30 -19.28
CA ASP A 175 4.87 -15.59 -18.76
C ASP A 175 4.75 -15.99 -17.28
N LYS A 176 5.84 -16.04 -16.53
CA LYS A 176 5.85 -16.35 -15.09
C LYS A 176 6.19 -15.09 -14.29
N SER A 177 5.22 -14.19 -14.11
CA SER A 177 5.32 -13.26 -12.97
C SER A 177 5.16 -14.05 -11.67
N ASP A 178 5.87 -13.64 -10.63
CA ASP A 178 5.71 -14.21 -9.29
C ASP A 178 4.50 -13.64 -8.55
N VAL A 179 3.85 -12.66 -9.16
CA VAL A 179 2.60 -12.06 -8.71
C VAL A 179 1.61 -12.05 -9.87
N ASP A 180 0.46 -12.67 -9.67
CA ASP A 180 -0.68 -12.65 -10.59
C ASP A 180 -1.86 -11.96 -9.91
N VAL A 181 -2.54 -11.10 -10.65
CA VAL A 181 -3.68 -10.31 -10.17
C VAL A 181 -4.81 -10.48 -11.16
N ILE A 182 -5.93 -10.98 -10.66
CA ILE A 182 -7.14 -11.18 -11.44
C ILE A 182 -8.27 -10.36 -10.84
N GLU A 183 -9.13 -9.83 -11.70
CA GLU A 183 -10.42 -9.30 -11.27
C GLU A 183 -11.34 -10.49 -11.01
N THR A 184 -11.99 -10.52 -9.86
CA THR A 184 -12.88 -11.61 -9.50
C THR A 184 -14.28 -11.39 -10.06
N SER A 185 -15.05 -12.47 -10.10
CA SER A 185 -16.40 -12.46 -10.68
C SER A 185 -17.45 -11.78 -9.77
N ASN A 186 -17.07 -11.32 -8.57
CA ASN A 186 -17.96 -10.69 -7.60
C ASN A 186 -18.19 -9.21 -7.93
N ASN A 187 -19.43 -8.87 -8.31
CA ASN A 187 -19.90 -7.50 -8.52
C ASN A 187 -21.09 -7.21 -7.59
N ILE A 188 -20.84 -7.14 -6.29
CA ILE A 188 -21.84 -6.66 -5.32
C ILE A 188 -21.82 -5.14 -5.39
N ASN A 189 -22.97 -4.49 -5.62
CA ASN A 189 -23.13 -3.03 -5.58
C ASN A 189 -22.15 -2.22 -6.47
N ASN A 190 -21.81 -2.70 -7.67
CA ASN A 190 -20.84 -2.07 -8.59
C ASN A 190 -19.43 -1.90 -7.99
N ILE A 191 -19.09 -2.67 -6.95
CA ILE A 191 -17.75 -2.76 -6.40
C ILE A 191 -16.95 -3.76 -7.23
N ARG A 192 -15.78 -3.35 -7.71
CA ARG A 192 -14.84 -4.26 -8.37
C ARG A 192 -14.01 -4.97 -7.31
N THR A 193 -13.65 -6.21 -7.56
CA THR A 193 -12.90 -7.01 -6.61
C THR A 193 -11.73 -7.67 -7.30
N TYR A 194 -10.60 -7.76 -6.61
CA TYR A 194 -9.39 -8.37 -7.15
C TYR A 194 -8.91 -9.49 -6.24
N ALA A 195 -8.35 -10.53 -6.84
CA ALA A 195 -7.58 -11.55 -6.14
C ALA A 195 -6.12 -11.45 -6.58
N THR A 196 -5.20 -11.43 -5.62
CA THR A 196 -3.75 -11.34 -5.85
C THR A 196 -3.08 -12.58 -5.28
N LYS A 197 -2.33 -13.33 -6.08
CA LYS A 197 -1.48 -14.43 -5.63
C LYS A 197 -0.03 -14.07 -5.78
N ILE A 198 0.73 -14.31 -4.73
CA ILE A 198 2.13 -13.95 -4.58
C ILE A 198 2.92 -15.24 -4.38
N GLU A 199 4.17 -15.28 -4.85
CA GLU A 199 5.06 -16.45 -4.82
C GLU A 199 4.57 -17.58 -5.75
N LEU A 200 4.34 -17.27 -7.03
CA LEU A 200 3.92 -18.27 -8.02
C LEU A 200 5.00 -19.30 -8.39
N ASP A 201 6.28 -18.96 -8.21
CA ASP A 201 7.36 -19.90 -8.47
C ASP A 201 7.46 -20.93 -7.33
N LYS A 202 7.13 -22.19 -7.65
CA LYS A 202 7.23 -23.33 -6.73
C LYS A 202 8.61 -23.49 -6.10
N LYS A 203 9.69 -22.98 -6.73
CA LYS A 203 11.04 -22.99 -6.13
C LYS A 203 11.11 -22.12 -4.87
N TYR A 204 10.39 -21.00 -4.85
CA TYR A 204 10.43 -20.01 -3.78
C TYR A 204 9.13 -19.92 -2.97
N GLU A 205 8.12 -20.72 -3.30
CA GLU A 205 6.84 -20.78 -2.59
C GLU A 205 7.06 -21.24 -1.14
N GLU A 206 6.96 -20.31 -0.18
CA GLU A 206 7.06 -20.62 1.25
C GLU A 206 5.66 -20.84 1.82
N ARG A 207 5.16 -22.08 1.75
CA ARG A 207 3.86 -22.41 2.34
C ARG A 207 3.98 -22.51 3.86
N LYS A 208 3.14 -21.75 4.57
CA LYS A 208 3.01 -21.85 6.02
C LYS A 208 1.65 -22.40 6.43
N ASP A 209 1.67 -23.21 7.48
CA ASP A 209 0.46 -23.69 8.18
C ASP A 209 0.13 -22.80 9.38
N LYS A 210 1.16 -22.15 9.94
CA LYS A 210 1.07 -21.26 11.08
C LYS A 210 1.80 -19.96 10.79
N LEU A 211 1.22 -18.84 11.21
CA LEU A 211 1.80 -17.53 11.02
C LEU A 211 1.80 -16.73 12.32
N LYS A 212 2.90 -16.03 12.58
CA LYS A 212 3.03 -15.06 13.67
C LYS A 212 2.56 -13.68 13.22
N ILE A 213 1.44 -13.24 13.76
CA ILE A 213 0.83 -11.95 13.48
C ILE A 213 1.14 -11.00 14.63
N ALA A 214 1.88 -9.94 14.34
CA ALA A 214 2.13 -8.84 15.25
C ALA A 214 1.09 -7.74 15.05
N ILE A 215 0.45 -7.30 16.13
CA ILE A 215 -0.41 -6.11 16.13
C ILE A 215 0.32 -4.96 16.84
N GLY A 216 0.33 -3.78 16.23
CA GLY A 216 0.92 -2.59 16.81
C GLY A 216 0.06 -1.97 17.91
N ASN A 217 0.65 -1.71 19.06
CA ASN A 217 0.11 -0.81 20.08
C ASN A 217 0.84 0.53 19.94
N VAL A 218 0.33 1.39 19.05
CA VAL A 218 0.92 2.70 18.72
C VAL A 218 -0.13 3.79 18.82
N LYS A 219 0.28 5.01 19.19
CA LYS A 219 -0.64 6.13 19.34
C LYS A 219 -0.69 6.99 18.09
N LEU A 220 -1.91 7.29 17.64
CA LEU A 220 -2.19 8.34 16.66
C LEU A 220 -2.45 9.66 17.39
N ASN A 221 -1.91 10.74 16.83
CA ASN A 221 -2.22 12.08 17.32
C ASN A 221 -3.29 12.70 16.43
N SER A 222 -4.47 12.97 17.00
CA SER A 222 -5.59 13.59 16.27
C SER A 222 -5.27 14.95 15.69
N GLU A 223 -4.38 15.72 16.31
CA GLU A 223 -3.92 16.99 15.75
C GLU A 223 -3.18 16.82 14.43
N ASN A 224 -2.58 15.65 14.15
CA ASN A 224 -1.89 15.42 12.89
C ASN A 224 -2.88 15.44 11.73
N PHE A 225 -4.06 14.83 11.89
CA PHE A 225 -5.10 14.87 10.86
C PHE A 225 -5.50 16.32 10.55
N THR A 226 -5.79 17.12 11.56
CA THR A 226 -6.10 18.55 11.38
C THR A 226 -4.95 19.29 10.68
N LYS A 227 -3.70 19.10 11.14
CA LYS A 227 -2.52 19.74 10.52
C LYS A 227 -2.31 19.31 9.07
N ILE A 228 -2.64 18.05 8.72
CA ILE A 228 -2.55 17.53 7.35
C ILE A 228 -3.59 18.24 6.46
N ILE A 229 -4.84 18.28 6.91
CA ILE A 229 -5.95 18.95 6.21
C ILE A 229 -5.64 20.43 5.98
N GLU A 230 -5.04 21.09 6.97
CA GLU A 230 -4.62 22.49 6.90
C GLU A 230 -3.29 22.70 6.14
N LYS A 231 -2.68 21.65 5.60
CA LYS A 231 -1.38 21.70 4.89
C LYS A 231 -0.22 22.27 5.73
N ARG A 232 -0.30 22.13 7.05
CA ARG A 232 0.70 22.59 8.05
C ARG A 232 1.48 21.45 8.69
N TYR A 233 1.19 20.21 8.32
CA TYR A 233 1.81 19.04 8.91
C TYR A 233 3.31 18.94 8.62
N LYS A 234 4.09 18.65 9.66
CA LYS A 234 5.53 18.41 9.58
C LYS A 234 5.85 17.05 10.17
N LYS A 235 6.49 16.21 9.36
CA LYS A 235 7.04 14.92 9.80
C LYS A 235 8.11 15.18 10.86
N THR A 236 8.07 14.44 11.96
CA THR A 236 9.06 14.55 13.04
C THR A 236 9.99 13.34 13.03
N TYR A 237 11.22 13.54 13.50
CA TYR A 237 12.16 12.44 13.71
C TYR A 237 11.61 11.43 14.74
N GLN A 238 10.93 11.90 15.79
CA GLN A 238 10.31 11.03 16.79
C GLN A 238 9.32 10.05 16.15
N LYS A 239 8.46 10.51 15.25
CA LYS A 239 7.49 9.64 14.56
C LYS A 239 8.18 8.58 13.70
N TYR A 240 9.31 8.92 13.07
CA TYR A 240 10.12 7.95 12.33
C TYR A 240 10.75 6.93 13.26
N SER A 241 11.31 7.39 14.39
CA SER A 241 11.90 6.55 15.43
C SER A 241 10.87 5.57 16.00
N ASP A 242 9.65 6.03 16.28
CA ASP A 242 8.56 5.21 16.80
C ASP A 242 8.15 4.11 15.82
N LEU A 243 7.95 4.47 14.54
CA LEU A 243 7.64 3.51 13.49
C LEU A 243 8.77 2.49 13.31
N SER A 244 10.03 2.96 13.24
CA SER A 244 11.20 2.10 13.11
C SER A 244 11.33 1.14 14.29
N TYR A 245 11.08 1.62 15.51
CA TYR A 245 11.10 0.82 16.72
C TYR A 245 10.11 -0.35 16.65
N VAL A 246 8.86 -0.10 16.24
CA VAL A 246 7.81 -1.11 16.14
C VAL A 246 8.10 -2.13 15.02
N ILE A 247 8.61 -1.67 13.87
CA ILE A 247 9.07 -2.58 12.81
C ILE A 247 10.22 -3.46 13.30
N ASN A 248 11.21 -2.88 13.98
CA ASN A 248 12.36 -3.62 14.51
C ASN A 248 11.96 -4.64 15.59
N GLN A 249 10.97 -4.31 16.43
CA GLN A 249 10.38 -5.26 17.37
C GLN A 249 9.77 -6.46 16.62
N ALA A 250 9.01 -6.22 15.55
CA ALA A 250 8.40 -7.29 14.76
C ALA A 250 9.45 -8.20 14.10
N LEU A 251 10.54 -7.60 13.60
CA LEU A 251 11.68 -8.34 13.06
C LEU A 251 12.39 -9.18 14.12
N LYS A 252 12.63 -8.61 15.30
CA LYS A 252 13.29 -9.29 16.42
C LYS A 252 12.49 -10.52 16.87
N GLU A 253 11.18 -10.38 16.98
CA GLU A 253 10.29 -11.45 17.39
C GLU A 253 9.92 -12.42 16.24
N LYS A 254 10.49 -12.19 15.04
CA LYS A 254 10.29 -13.02 13.85
C LYS A 254 8.81 -13.13 13.47
N ALA A 255 8.09 -12.01 13.52
CA ALA A 255 6.72 -11.94 13.02
C ALA A 255 6.71 -12.14 11.49
N ASP A 256 5.70 -12.83 10.99
CA ASP A 256 5.46 -12.96 9.55
C ASP A 256 4.77 -11.72 9.00
N MET A 257 3.85 -11.14 9.79
CA MET A 257 3.08 -9.96 9.43
C MET A 257 2.99 -8.99 10.61
N LEU A 258 3.19 -7.70 10.35
CA LEU A 258 2.92 -6.62 11.29
C LEU A 258 1.73 -5.80 10.79
N ILE A 259 0.73 -5.64 11.64
CA ILE A 259 -0.47 -4.86 11.36
C ILE A 259 -0.44 -3.60 12.22
N LEU A 260 -0.60 -2.44 11.58
CA LEU A 260 -0.60 -1.12 12.19
C LEU A 260 -1.94 -0.41 11.91
N PRO A 261 -2.31 0.59 12.74
CA PRO A 261 -3.61 1.26 12.61
C PRO A 261 -3.82 2.01 11.29
N GLU A 262 -5.06 2.45 11.09
CA GLU A 262 -5.45 3.41 10.05
C GLU A 262 -4.67 4.72 10.20
N SER A 263 -4.38 5.46 9.11
CA SER A 263 -3.78 6.80 9.12
C SER A 263 -2.47 6.95 9.92
N TYR A 264 -1.66 5.89 10.04
CA TYR A 264 -0.47 5.91 10.88
C TYR A 264 0.80 6.38 10.14
N VAL A 265 1.04 5.87 8.93
CA VAL A 265 2.32 6.03 8.22
C VAL A 265 2.29 7.22 7.25
N PRO A 266 3.23 8.17 7.32
CA PRO A 266 3.35 9.22 6.30
C PRO A 266 3.62 8.64 4.91
N PHE A 267 2.91 9.12 3.88
CA PHE A 267 3.05 8.62 2.51
C PHE A 267 4.51 8.59 2.02
N ALA A 268 5.28 9.62 2.35
CA ALA A 268 6.69 9.75 1.95
C ALA A 268 7.59 8.60 2.45
N TRP A 269 7.17 7.82 3.45
CA TRP A 269 7.92 6.68 3.97
C TRP A 269 7.50 5.34 3.38
N LEU A 270 6.45 5.30 2.56
CA LEU A 270 6.00 4.05 1.93
C LEU A 270 7.12 3.34 1.14
N PRO A 271 7.96 4.01 0.32
CA PRO A 271 9.05 3.34 -0.39
C PRO A 271 10.09 2.70 0.54
N ILE A 272 10.45 3.37 1.64
CA ILE A 272 11.45 2.83 2.58
C ILE A 272 10.88 1.66 3.39
N ILE A 273 9.60 1.70 3.74
CA ILE A 273 8.91 0.59 4.41
C ILE A 273 8.82 -0.61 3.46
N ALA A 274 8.39 -0.40 2.21
CA ALA A 274 8.31 -1.48 1.22
C ALA A 274 9.66 -2.18 0.98
N ARG A 275 10.76 -1.42 0.92
CA ARG A 275 12.11 -1.98 0.86
C ARG A 275 12.50 -2.74 2.13
N THR A 276 12.07 -2.27 3.29
CA THR A 276 12.32 -2.95 4.58
C THR A 276 11.56 -4.27 4.64
N CYS A 277 10.31 -4.31 4.18
CA CYS A 277 9.51 -5.52 4.02
C CYS A 277 10.20 -6.52 3.09
N ALA A 278 10.58 -6.07 1.88
CA ALA A 278 11.32 -6.89 0.92
C ALA A 278 12.59 -7.47 1.53
N LYS A 279 13.48 -6.64 2.08
CA LYS A 279 14.77 -7.07 2.64
C LYS A 279 14.62 -8.15 3.73
N ASN A 280 13.63 -7.97 4.61
CA ASN A 280 13.47 -8.80 5.79
C ASN A 280 12.41 -9.90 5.64
N GLN A 281 11.69 -9.95 4.51
CA GLN A 281 10.58 -10.87 4.28
C GLN A 281 9.49 -10.77 5.36
N LEU A 282 9.24 -9.55 5.84
CA LEU A 282 8.16 -9.18 6.76
C LEU A 282 7.00 -8.55 5.97
N SER A 283 5.78 -9.06 6.14
CA SER A 283 4.57 -8.42 5.61
C SER A 283 4.13 -7.27 6.51
N ILE A 284 3.67 -6.16 5.94
CA ILE A 284 3.12 -5.03 6.72
C ILE A 284 1.77 -4.62 6.14
N VAL A 285 0.78 -4.50 7.02
CA VAL A 285 -0.53 -3.90 6.72
C VAL A 285 -0.68 -2.64 7.56
N THR A 286 -0.94 -1.49 6.92
CA THR A 286 -1.04 -0.21 7.64
C THR A 286 -1.87 0.81 6.88
N GLY A 287 -2.51 1.71 7.61
CA GLY A 287 -3.03 2.94 7.02
C GLY A 287 -1.90 3.94 6.73
N ILE A 288 -2.03 4.61 5.59
CA ILE A 288 -1.24 5.79 5.24
C ILE A 288 -1.99 7.01 5.77
N GLU A 289 -1.26 7.95 6.37
CA GLU A 289 -1.79 9.26 6.73
C GLU A 289 -2.53 9.88 5.55
N HIS A 290 -3.62 10.60 5.83
CA HIS A 290 -4.41 11.26 4.79
C HIS A 290 -3.51 12.03 3.83
N PHE A 291 -3.67 11.77 2.53
CA PHE A 291 -2.92 12.45 1.50
C PHE A 291 -3.79 13.55 0.91
N VAL A 292 -3.37 14.81 1.06
CA VAL A 292 -4.08 15.95 0.49
C VAL A 292 -3.39 16.36 -0.80
N TYR A 293 -4.08 16.24 -1.92
CA TYR A 293 -3.58 16.70 -3.22
C TYR A 293 -4.60 17.62 -3.88
N GLU A 294 -4.20 18.86 -4.14
CA GLU A 294 -5.10 19.96 -4.49
C GLU A 294 -6.20 20.16 -3.43
N LYS A 295 -7.46 19.90 -3.81
CA LYS A 295 -8.65 19.93 -2.94
C LYS A 295 -9.15 18.53 -2.57
N ARG A 296 -8.42 17.48 -2.90
CA ARG A 296 -8.84 16.09 -2.71
C ARG A 296 -8.11 15.47 -1.53
N VAL A 297 -8.82 14.69 -0.72
CA VAL A 297 -8.27 13.96 0.41
C VAL A 297 -8.44 12.47 0.16
N PHE A 298 -7.34 11.74 0.32
CA PHE A 298 -7.30 10.29 0.13
C PHE A 298 -6.91 9.61 1.45
N ASN A 299 -7.63 8.57 1.82
CA ASN A 299 -7.32 7.70 2.95
C ASN A 299 -6.98 6.30 2.41
N PHE A 300 -5.68 5.99 2.37
CA PHE A 300 -5.19 4.72 1.83
C PHE A 300 -4.83 3.75 2.94
N THR A 301 -5.14 2.48 2.74
CA THR A 301 -4.54 1.35 3.45
C THR A 301 -3.68 0.56 2.48
N VAL A 302 -2.51 0.11 2.91
CA VAL A 302 -1.59 -0.64 2.07
C VAL A 302 -1.32 -2.02 2.65
N ASN A 303 -1.30 -3.03 1.77
CA ASN A 303 -0.80 -4.37 2.07
C ASN A 303 0.54 -4.55 1.36
N ILE A 304 1.64 -4.54 2.13
CA ILE A 304 2.99 -4.70 1.63
C ILE A 304 3.43 -6.14 1.89
N THR A 305 3.47 -6.94 0.85
CA THR A 305 3.66 -8.40 0.92
C THR A 305 4.98 -8.78 0.25
N PRO A 306 5.97 -9.28 1.00
CA PRO A 306 7.28 -9.61 0.46
C PRO A 306 7.27 -10.93 -0.29
N TYR A 307 8.18 -11.08 -1.24
CA TYR A 307 8.42 -12.33 -1.95
C TYR A 307 9.86 -12.43 -2.42
N VAL A 308 10.24 -13.62 -2.90
CA VAL A 308 11.56 -13.90 -3.50
C VAL A 308 11.37 -14.31 -4.96
N LYS A 309 12.21 -13.77 -5.84
CA LYS A 309 12.33 -14.18 -7.24
C LYS A 309 13.80 -14.18 -7.61
N ASP A 310 14.28 -15.27 -8.21
CA ASP A 310 15.67 -15.39 -8.69
C ASP A 310 16.70 -15.04 -7.61
N ASP A 311 16.45 -15.48 -6.37
CA ASP A 311 17.24 -15.17 -5.16
C ASP A 311 17.25 -13.68 -4.73
N PHE A 312 16.54 -12.81 -5.47
CA PHE A 312 16.31 -11.41 -5.10
C PHE A 312 15.02 -11.24 -4.29
N LYS A 313 15.06 -10.30 -3.36
CA LYS A 313 13.94 -10.00 -2.46
C LYS A 313 13.16 -8.77 -2.92
N PHE A 314 11.85 -8.92 -3.05
CA PHE A 314 10.93 -7.89 -3.51
C PHE A 314 9.73 -7.76 -2.58
N ALA A 315 8.87 -6.78 -2.86
CA ALA A 315 7.56 -6.65 -2.24
C ALA A 315 6.52 -6.23 -3.26
N HIS A 316 5.32 -6.81 -3.15
CA HIS A 316 4.13 -6.34 -3.82
C HIS A 316 3.38 -5.39 -2.89
N ILE A 317 2.82 -4.32 -3.44
CA ILE A 317 2.00 -3.36 -2.68
C ILE A 317 0.62 -3.33 -3.30
N THR A 318 -0.38 -3.74 -2.52
CA THR A 318 -1.78 -3.55 -2.83
C THR A 318 -2.28 -2.29 -2.13
N TYR A 319 -3.04 -1.45 -2.84
CA TYR A 319 -3.54 -0.18 -2.32
C TYR A 319 -5.06 -0.22 -2.22
N HIS A 320 -5.56 -0.13 -0.99
CA HIS A 320 -6.98 0.02 -0.72
C HIS A 320 -7.29 1.50 -0.48
N LEU A 321 -8.12 2.11 -1.32
CA LEU A 321 -8.66 3.44 -1.05
C LEU A 321 -9.98 3.29 -0.30
N LYS A 322 -10.09 3.98 0.83
CA LYS A 322 -11.27 3.90 1.70
C LYS A 322 -12.56 4.10 0.90
N THR A 323 -13.48 3.14 0.98
CA THR A 323 -14.76 3.14 0.23
C THR A 323 -15.85 3.89 0.98
N HIS A 324 -15.75 3.94 2.32
CA HIS A 324 -16.73 4.59 3.19
C HIS A 324 -16.06 5.49 4.22
N TYR A 325 -16.16 6.81 4.03
CA TYR A 325 -15.78 7.77 5.08
C TYR A 325 -16.84 7.80 6.17
N SER A 326 -16.39 7.89 7.43
CA SER A 326 -17.33 8.13 8.52
C SER A 326 -17.97 9.52 8.38
N PRO A 327 -19.21 9.73 8.87
CA PRO A 327 -19.86 11.05 8.80
C PRO A 327 -19.00 12.17 9.40
N GLU A 328 -18.31 11.91 10.51
CA GLU A 328 -17.46 12.92 11.17
C GLU A 328 -16.19 13.21 10.38
N GLU A 329 -15.52 12.18 9.85
CA GLU A 329 -14.34 12.36 9.00
C GLU A 329 -14.68 13.18 7.75
N ARG A 330 -15.81 12.87 7.09
CA ARG A 330 -16.34 13.63 5.95
C ARG A 330 -16.61 15.09 6.33
N ARG A 331 -17.28 15.32 7.47
CA ARG A 331 -17.58 16.66 7.99
C ARG A 331 -16.33 17.51 8.16
N ILE A 332 -15.27 16.95 8.76
CA ILE A 332 -14.00 17.68 8.98
C ILE A 332 -13.34 18.05 7.63
N ILE A 333 -13.32 17.12 6.68
CA ILE A 333 -12.73 17.33 5.35
C ILE A 333 -13.48 18.44 4.59
N GLU A 334 -14.81 18.33 4.52
CA GLU A 334 -15.66 19.25 3.76
C GLU A 334 -15.71 20.66 4.37
N ASN A 335 -15.68 20.78 5.70
CA ASN A 335 -15.59 22.07 6.41
C ASN A 335 -14.29 22.83 6.12
N ASN A 336 -13.25 22.15 5.64
CA ASN A 336 -11.99 22.76 5.20
C ASN A 336 -11.97 23.02 3.68
N PHE A 337 -13.13 22.98 3.02
CA PHE A 337 -13.28 23.16 1.57
C PHE A 337 -12.50 22.14 0.74
N LEU A 338 -12.31 20.95 1.30
CA LEU A 338 -11.72 19.79 0.63
C LEU A 338 -12.80 18.75 0.33
N THR A 339 -12.42 17.75 -0.46
CA THR A 339 -13.32 16.71 -0.95
C THR A 339 -12.72 15.34 -0.64
N PRO A 340 -13.40 14.50 0.16
CA PRO A 340 -12.95 13.12 0.38
C PRO A 340 -13.14 12.34 -0.92
N ILE A 341 -12.15 11.54 -1.29
CA ILE A 341 -12.24 10.65 -2.45
C ILE A 341 -12.41 9.22 -1.97
N GLU A 342 -13.51 8.60 -2.42
CA GLU A 342 -13.90 7.23 -2.07
C GLU A 342 -13.40 6.21 -3.11
N GLY A 343 -13.01 5.03 -2.64
CA GLY A 343 -12.71 3.87 -3.47
C GLY A 343 -13.96 3.11 -3.90
N LYS A 344 -13.79 2.17 -4.84
CA LYS A 344 -14.82 1.20 -5.27
C LYS A 344 -14.24 -0.21 -5.44
N THR A 345 -13.17 -0.51 -4.72
CA THR A 345 -12.39 -1.74 -4.92
C THR A 345 -12.08 -2.43 -3.60
N TYR A 346 -12.07 -3.76 -3.59
CA TYR A 346 -11.55 -4.56 -2.49
C TYR A 346 -10.64 -5.67 -3.01
N ASP A 347 -9.66 -6.07 -2.20
CA ASP A 347 -8.67 -7.08 -2.57
C ASP A 347 -8.69 -8.29 -1.63
N LEU A 348 -8.57 -9.47 -2.22
CA LEU A 348 -8.26 -10.74 -1.57
C LEU A 348 -6.83 -11.14 -1.92
N ILE A 349 -5.97 -11.36 -0.93
CA ILE A 349 -4.55 -11.63 -1.13
C ILE A 349 -4.24 -13.06 -0.67
N ASN A 350 -3.54 -13.82 -1.51
CA ASN A 350 -2.93 -15.11 -1.17
C ASN A 350 -1.41 -14.94 -1.08
N TRP A 351 -0.88 -15.06 0.13
CA TRP A 351 0.54 -14.94 0.43
C TRP A 351 0.97 -16.03 1.41
N LYS A 352 2.00 -16.82 1.07
CA LYS A 352 2.49 -17.93 1.92
C LYS A 352 1.39 -18.90 2.37
N ASN A 353 0.48 -19.23 1.45
CA ASN A 353 -0.71 -20.05 1.70
C ASN A 353 -1.73 -19.40 2.65
N LEU A 354 -1.59 -18.13 3.07
CA LEU A 354 -2.59 -17.37 3.82
C LEU A 354 -3.48 -16.58 2.86
N TRP A 355 -4.81 -16.79 2.91
CA TRP A 355 -5.78 -15.93 2.24
C TRP A 355 -6.25 -14.85 3.22
N PHE A 356 -6.09 -13.57 2.86
CA PHE A 356 -6.52 -12.47 3.71
C PHE A 356 -7.08 -11.28 2.94
N THR A 357 -7.84 -10.45 3.64
CA THR A 357 -8.37 -9.18 3.14
C THR A 357 -8.25 -8.11 4.21
N THR A 358 -8.25 -6.84 3.81
CA THR A 358 -8.02 -5.70 4.70
C THR A 358 -9.07 -4.63 4.49
N TYR A 359 -9.72 -4.22 5.58
CA TYR A 359 -10.78 -3.21 5.60
C TYR A 359 -10.39 -2.08 6.55
N CYS A 360 -10.86 -0.88 6.25
CA CYS A 360 -10.51 0.36 6.92
C CYS A 360 -11.70 0.91 7.72
N CYS A 361 -11.68 0.72 9.04
CA CYS A 361 -12.57 1.38 10.00
C CYS A 361 -14.06 1.30 9.61
N PHE A 362 -14.66 2.42 9.21
CA PHE A 362 -16.10 2.54 8.98
C PHE A 362 -16.66 1.59 7.91
N GLU A 363 -15.82 1.03 7.03
CA GLU A 363 -16.19 -0.03 6.08
C GLU A 363 -16.76 -1.28 6.78
N LEU A 364 -16.32 -1.57 8.00
CA LEU A 364 -16.82 -2.70 8.80
C LEU A 364 -18.30 -2.54 9.17
N ALA A 365 -18.82 -1.31 9.21
CA ALA A 365 -20.24 -1.05 9.46
C ALA A 365 -21.13 -1.56 8.30
N SER A 366 -20.59 -1.73 7.09
CA SER A 366 -21.33 -2.27 5.94
C SER A 366 -21.36 -3.81 5.98
N ILE A 367 -22.55 -4.37 6.17
CA ILE A 367 -22.77 -5.83 6.08
C ILE A 367 -22.48 -6.33 4.66
N TYR A 368 -22.86 -5.54 3.65
CA TYR A 368 -22.62 -5.88 2.24
C TYR A 368 -21.13 -6.05 1.97
N ASP A 369 -20.33 -5.10 2.45
CA ASP A 369 -18.90 -5.08 2.20
C ASP A 369 -18.21 -6.23 2.94
N ARG A 370 -18.59 -6.49 4.20
CA ARG A 370 -18.11 -7.63 4.98
C ARG A 370 -18.38 -8.99 4.32
N ALA A 371 -19.41 -9.08 3.47
CA ALA A 371 -19.78 -10.30 2.77
C ALA A 371 -19.07 -10.52 1.43
N ILE A 372 -18.34 -9.52 0.90
CA ILE A 372 -17.73 -9.56 -0.46
C ILE A 372 -16.89 -10.82 -0.69
N PHE A 373 -16.06 -11.18 0.28
CA PHE A 373 -15.19 -12.35 0.20
C PHE A 373 -15.66 -13.51 1.08
N LYS A 374 -16.98 -13.67 1.29
CA LYS A 374 -17.53 -14.75 2.14
C LYS A 374 -16.85 -16.10 1.85
N ASN A 375 -16.43 -16.79 2.92
CA ASN A 375 -15.71 -18.07 2.94
C ASN A 375 -14.23 -18.04 2.47
N TYR A 376 -13.75 -16.99 1.80
CA TYR A 376 -12.38 -16.99 1.22
C TYR A 376 -11.25 -16.63 2.19
N PRO A 377 -11.36 -15.63 3.09
CA PRO A 377 -10.27 -15.32 4.01
C PRO A 377 -10.05 -16.43 5.04
N ASP A 378 -8.80 -16.73 5.34
CA ASP A 378 -8.39 -17.36 6.61
C ASP A 378 -8.12 -16.29 7.68
N LEU A 379 -7.73 -15.07 7.27
CA LEU A 379 -7.53 -13.92 8.13
C LEU A 379 -8.25 -12.69 7.56
N PHE A 380 -9.09 -12.04 8.37
CA PHE A 380 -9.67 -10.74 8.07
C PHE A 380 -8.97 -9.66 8.87
N ILE A 381 -8.44 -8.64 8.20
CA ILE A 381 -7.69 -7.55 8.84
C ILE A 381 -8.54 -6.28 8.85
N ALA A 382 -8.64 -5.66 10.01
CA ALA A 382 -9.32 -4.39 10.24
C ALA A 382 -8.31 -3.40 10.82
N VAL A 383 -8.05 -2.31 10.10
CA VAL A 383 -7.24 -1.19 10.62
C VAL A 383 -8.16 -0.04 10.97
N GLU A 384 -7.98 0.53 12.15
CA GLU A 384 -8.94 1.46 12.72
C GLU A 384 -8.26 2.66 13.37
N TRP A 385 -8.97 3.77 13.38
CA TRP A 385 -8.72 4.89 14.27
C TRP A 385 -10.05 5.41 14.81
N ASN A 386 -10.64 4.65 15.73
CA ASN A 386 -12.01 4.91 16.21
C ASN A 386 -12.15 4.80 17.73
N HIS A 387 -12.93 5.69 18.33
CA HIS A 387 -13.17 5.75 19.77
C HIS A 387 -14.32 4.84 20.22
N ASP A 388 -15.23 4.45 19.31
CA ASP A 388 -16.35 3.56 19.63
C ASP A 388 -15.93 2.09 19.62
N THR A 389 -15.04 1.73 20.55
CA THR A 389 -14.45 0.39 20.60
C THR A 389 -15.50 -0.70 20.84
N ALA A 390 -16.61 -0.39 21.53
CA ALA A 390 -17.66 -1.37 21.81
C ALA A 390 -18.44 -1.76 20.55
N TYR A 391 -18.72 -0.78 19.68
CA TYR A 391 -19.37 -1.00 18.39
C TYR A 391 -18.51 -1.89 17.47
N PHE A 392 -17.25 -1.49 17.23
CA PHE A 392 -16.33 -2.25 16.39
C PHE A 392 -16.00 -3.61 16.98
N SER A 393 -15.90 -3.71 18.32
CA SER A 393 -15.74 -4.98 19.02
C SER A 393 -16.87 -5.96 18.67
N SER A 394 -18.11 -5.48 18.67
CA SER A 394 -19.27 -6.33 18.37
C SER A 394 -19.27 -6.79 16.91
N ILE A 395 -18.88 -5.90 15.99
CA ILE A 395 -18.79 -6.20 14.56
C ILE A 395 -17.74 -7.28 14.29
N ILE A 396 -16.52 -7.10 14.78
CA ILE A 396 -15.43 -8.04 14.45
C ILE A 396 -15.65 -9.41 15.11
N GLU A 397 -16.29 -9.45 16.29
CA GLU A 397 -16.68 -10.72 16.94
C GLU A 397 -17.71 -11.49 16.10
N SER A 398 -18.72 -10.79 15.57
CA SER A 398 -19.69 -11.38 14.64
C SER A 398 -19.00 -11.85 13.37
N LEU A 399 -18.21 -10.98 12.74
CA LEU A 399 -17.51 -11.25 11.49
C LEU A 399 -16.63 -12.51 11.58
N CYS A 400 -15.88 -12.66 12.68
CA CYS A 400 -15.05 -13.83 12.94
C CYS A 400 -15.86 -15.13 12.86
N ARG A 401 -17.10 -15.13 13.33
CA ARG A 401 -18.00 -16.30 13.34
C ARG A 401 -18.77 -16.46 12.02
N ASP A 402 -19.18 -15.35 11.41
CA ASP A 402 -19.98 -15.30 10.18
C ASP A 402 -19.17 -15.68 8.93
N ILE A 403 -17.90 -15.27 8.87
CA ILE A 403 -16.96 -15.67 7.81
C ILE A 403 -16.21 -16.94 8.21
N HIS A 404 -16.18 -17.25 9.50
CA HIS A 404 -15.47 -18.37 10.09
C HIS A 404 -13.96 -18.33 9.81
N CYS A 405 -13.33 -17.20 10.12
CA CYS A 405 -11.90 -16.96 9.89
C CYS A 405 -11.25 -16.32 11.14
N TYR A 406 -9.92 -16.26 11.18
CA TYR A 406 -9.25 -15.40 12.16
C TYR A 406 -9.54 -13.94 11.83
N CYS A 407 -9.59 -13.07 12.84
CA CYS A 407 -9.71 -11.62 12.62
C CYS A 407 -8.63 -10.89 13.39
N ALA A 408 -7.95 -9.93 12.76
CA ALA A 408 -7.02 -9.02 13.42
C ALA A 408 -7.56 -7.60 13.32
N GLN A 409 -7.92 -7.00 14.45
CA GLN A 409 -8.35 -5.61 14.56
C GLN A 409 -7.23 -4.81 15.20
N VAL A 410 -6.80 -3.72 14.57
CA VAL A 410 -5.72 -2.88 15.08
C VAL A 410 -6.16 -1.42 15.07
N ASN A 411 -6.34 -0.89 16.27
CA ASN A 411 -6.73 0.49 16.53
C ASN A 411 -5.57 1.26 17.19
N SER A 412 -5.71 2.59 17.24
CA SER A 412 -4.79 3.45 18.00
C SER A 412 -4.82 3.10 19.49
N SER A 413 -3.64 3.08 20.12
CA SER A 413 -3.44 2.69 21.52
C SER A 413 -4.08 3.61 22.56
N ASP A 414 -4.55 4.80 22.19
CA ASP A 414 -5.31 5.68 23.08
C ASP A 414 -6.80 5.32 23.16
N TYR A 415 -7.32 4.63 22.14
CA TYR A 415 -8.66 4.04 22.16
C TYR A 415 -8.63 2.56 22.55
N GLY A 416 -7.66 1.81 22.02
CA GLY A 416 -7.44 0.41 22.33
C GLY A 416 -8.38 -0.55 21.59
N ASP A 417 -8.57 -1.73 22.19
CA ASP A 417 -9.29 -2.88 21.60
C ASP A 417 -8.61 -3.48 20.36
N SER A 418 -7.29 -3.33 20.23
CA SER A 418 -6.53 -4.09 19.23
C SER A 418 -6.43 -5.56 19.65
N ARG A 419 -6.69 -6.49 18.73
CA ARG A 419 -6.83 -7.91 19.05
C ARG A 419 -6.68 -8.84 17.85
N ILE A 420 -6.38 -10.10 18.16
CA ILE A 420 -6.41 -11.23 17.23
C ILE A 420 -7.43 -12.23 17.76
N LEU A 421 -8.40 -12.59 16.92
CA LEU A 421 -9.55 -13.41 17.25
C LEU A 421 -9.52 -14.71 16.44
N ARG A 422 -10.11 -15.76 16.99
CA ARG A 422 -10.42 -17.01 16.28
C ARG A 422 -11.89 -17.41 16.47
N PRO A 423 -12.49 -18.21 15.55
CA PRO A 423 -13.91 -18.57 15.61
C PRO A 423 -14.20 -19.68 16.65
N SER A 424 -13.86 -19.42 17.92
CA SER A 424 -13.97 -20.36 19.03
C SER A 424 -14.99 -19.91 20.08
N ARG A 425 -15.05 -20.63 21.21
CA ARG A 425 -15.77 -20.19 22.43
C ARG A 425 -15.10 -18.94 23.02
N SER A 426 -15.87 -18.15 23.76
CA SER A 426 -15.47 -16.82 24.24
C SER A 426 -14.18 -16.82 25.06
N GLU A 427 -13.93 -17.87 25.85
CA GLU A 427 -12.75 -18.00 26.72
C GLU A 427 -11.46 -18.18 25.93
N LYS A 428 -11.59 -18.67 24.68
CA LYS A 428 -10.49 -19.03 23.78
C LYS A 428 -10.39 -18.09 22.58
N ARG A 429 -11.37 -17.21 22.39
CA ARG A 429 -11.61 -16.44 21.17
C ARG A 429 -10.52 -15.41 20.94
N ASP A 430 -10.20 -14.62 21.96
CA ASP A 430 -9.17 -13.60 21.91
C ASP A 430 -7.79 -14.28 22.12
N ILE A 431 -7.00 -14.40 21.06
CA ILE A 431 -5.61 -14.88 21.10
C ILE A 431 -4.72 -13.79 21.71
N VAL A 432 -4.95 -12.55 21.27
CA VAL A 432 -4.33 -11.33 21.80
C VAL A 432 -5.44 -10.30 21.95
N LYS A 433 -5.43 -9.53 23.03
CA LYS A 433 -6.28 -8.35 23.20
C LYS A 433 -5.56 -7.30 24.04
N THR A 434 -5.54 -6.05 23.57
CA THR A 434 -4.99 -4.92 24.31
C THR A 434 -6.03 -3.82 24.50
N LYS A 435 -6.00 -3.20 25.68
CA LYS A 435 -6.80 -2.00 25.99
C LYS A 435 -6.10 -0.71 25.53
N GLY A 436 -4.82 -0.77 25.15
CA GLY A 436 -4.02 0.40 24.82
C GLY A 436 -2.83 0.62 25.74
N GLY A 437 -2.29 1.83 25.74
CA GLY A 437 -1.16 2.23 26.59
C GLY A 437 -0.34 3.39 26.02
N ILE A 438 0.62 3.88 26.79
CA ILE A 438 1.50 5.00 26.37
C ILE A 438 2.66 4.51 25.49
N ASN A 439 3.22 3.35 25.84
CA ASN A 439 4.42 2.84 25.17
C ASN A 439 4.08 2.25 23.81
N ASN A 440 4.86 2.60 22.80
CA ASN A 440 4.85 1.91 21.52
C ASN A 440 5.37 0.49 21.73
N THR A 441 4.61 -0.52 21.30
CA THR A 441 5.02 -1.93 21.34
C THR A 441 4.28 -2.73 20.28
N ILE A 442 4.66 -3.99 20.11
CA ILE A 442 3.85 -4.99 19.42
C ILE A 442 3.34 -6.03 20.41
N LEU A 443 2.28 -6.72 20.03
CA LEU A 443 1.83 -7.96 20.64
C LEU A 443 1.70 -9.02 19.55
N ILE A 444 2.14 -10.24 19.83
CA ILE A 444 2.17 -11.32 18.83
C ILE A 444 1.16 -12.39 19.20
N GLY A 445 0.34 -12.76 18.21
CA GLY A 445 -0.47 -13.97 18.24
C GLY A 445 -0.05 -14.92 17.12
N GLU A 446 -0.17 -16.22 17.35
CA GLU A 446 0.00 -17.23 16.32
C GLU A 446 -1.38 -17.66 15.83
N ILE A 447 -1.55 -17.71 14.51
CA ILE A 447 -2.74 -18.30 13.87
C ILE A 447 -2.36 -19.62 13.21
N ASP A 448 -3.22 -20.63 13.34
CA ASP A 448 -3.06 -21.94 12.68
C ASP A 448 -4.12 -22.09 11.59
N ILE A 449 -3.71 -21.86 10.34
CA ILE A 449 -4.60 -21.92 9.18
C ILE A 449 -4.82 -23.36 8.71
N ALA A 450 -3.88 -24.27 8.95
CA ALA A 450 -4.05 -25.68 8.64
C ALA A 450 -5.10 -26.32 9.55
N GLU A 451 -5.06 -26.03 10.85
CA GLU A 451 -6.04 -26.50 11.82
C GLU A 451 -7.44 -25.95 11.50
N LEU A 452 -7.54 -24.65 11.20
CA LEU A 452 -8.79 -24.00 10.81
C LEU A 452 -9.43 -24.69 9.59
N ARG A 453 -8.65 -24.91 8.52
CA ARG A 453 -9.16 -25.55 7.29
C ARG A 453 -9.50 -27.02 7.50
N SER A 454 -8.70 -27.74 8.29
CA SER A 454 -8.98 -29.13 8.67
C SER A 454 -10.27 -29.27 9.47
N PHE A 455 -10.63 -28.25 10.26
CA PHE A 455 -11.94 -28.15 10.91
C PHE A 455 -13.05 -27.84 9.89
N GLN A 456 -12.87 -26.80 9.06
CA GLN A 456 -13.86 -26.33 8.09
C GLN A 456 -14.25 -27.37 7.03
N ARG A 457 -13.36 -28.31 6.66
CA ARG A 457 -13.70 -29.38 5.71
C ARG A 457 -14.65 -30.44 6.28
N LYS A 458 -14.77 -30.54 7.60
CA LYS A 458 -15.59 -31.55 8.27
C LYS A 458 -17.08 -31.22 8.16
N ASP A 459 -17.92 -32.25 8.26
CA ASP A 459 -19.35 -32.08 8.42
C ASP A 459 -19.71 -31.61 9.85
N TYR A 460 -20.97 -31.30 10.08
CA TYR A 460 -21.43 -30.73 11.34
C TYR A 460 -21.19 -31.64 12.55
N GLU A 461 -21.45 -32.95 12.44
CA GLU A 461 -21.28 -33.87 13.57
C GLU A 461 -19.82 -33.98 14.00
N LEU A 462 -18.89 -34.11 13.03
CA LEU A 462 -17.46 -34.14 13.31
C LEU A 462 -16.93 -32.77 13.82
N GLN A 463 -17.51 -31.66 13.39
CA GLN A 463 -17.20 -30.33 13.93
C GLN A 463 -17.67 -30.20 15.38
N LYS A 464 -18.86 -30.71 15.71
CA LYS A 464 -19.45 -30.62 17.05
C LYS A 464 -18.64 -31.40 18.10
N GLU A 465 -18.02 -32.50 17.71
CA GLU A 465 -17.11 -33.27 18.57
C GLU A 465 -15.79 -32.52 18.84
N ASN A 466 -15.34 -31.71 17.90
CA ASN A 466 -14.15 -30.86 18.07
C ASN A 466 -14.51 -29.59 18.88
N LYS A 467 -13.81 -29.38 20.01
CA LYS A 467 -14.07 -28.25 20.92
C LYS A 467 -13.18 -27.02 20.69
N GLU A 468 -12.26 -27.06 19.72
CA GLU A 468 -11.34 -25.95 19.44
C GLU A 468 -12.02 -24.79 18.72
N PHE A 469 -12.77 -25.09 17.65
CA PHE A 469 -13.58 -24.12 16.94
C PHE A 469 -15.05 -24.38 17.19
N LYS A 470 -15.85 -23.34 17.07
CA LYS A 470 -17.30 -23.49 17.04
C LYS A 470 -17.72 -23.86 15.61
N PRO A 471 -18.88 -24.53 15.40
CA PRO A 471 -19.30 -24.95 14.07
C PRO A 471 -19.35 -23.82 13.03
N THR A 472 -19.14 -24.19 11.77
CA THR A 472 -19.24 -23.30 10.61
C THR A 472 -20.67 -22.75 10.46
N PRO A 473 -20.83 -21.50 10.01
CA PRO A 473 -22.15 -20.87 9.86
C PRO A 473 -22.96 -21.52 8.73
N PRO A 474 -24.28 -21.27 8.67
CA PRO A 474 -25.11 -21.70 7.57
C PRO A 474 -24.54 -21.23 6.21
N GLN A 475 -24.63 -22.09 5.20
CA GLN A 475 -24.14 -21.82 3.84
C GLN A 475 -22.63 -21.57 3.75
N PHE A 476 -21.85 -21.98 4.76
CA PHE A 476 -20.41 -22.09 4.61
C PHE A 476 -20.10 -23.17 3.57
N ASN A 477 -19.22 -22.85 2.60
CA ASN A 477 -18.88 -23.78 1.53
C ASN A 477 -17.62 -24.57 1.92
N ASN A 478 -17.81 -25.78 2.46
CA ASN A 478 -16.72 -26.68 2.86
C ASN A 478 -15.75 -26.99 1.70
N LYS A 479 -16.22 -26.94 0.45
CA LYS A 479 -15.37 -27.16 -0.73
C LYS A 479 -14.25 -26.12 -0.81
N ILE A 480 -14.51 -24.86 -0.44
CA ILE A 480 -13.47 -23.81 -0.44
C ILE A 480 -12.32 -24.18 0.51
N ALA A 481 -12.63 -24.77 1.68
CA ALA A 481 -11.59 -25.23 2.61
C ALA A 481 -10.79 -26.40 2.01
N ILE A 482 -11.44 -27.33 1.30
CA ILE A 482 -10.79 -28.44 0.60
C ILE A 482 -9.88 -27.91 -0.52
N ASP A 483 -10.38 -27.00 -1.35
CA ASP A 483 -9.63 -26.39 -2.46
C ASP A 483 -8.41 -25.61 -1.93
N LYS A 484 -8.51 -24.95 -0.76
CA LYS A 484 -7.35 -24.33 -0.10
C LYS A 484 -6.32 -25.36 0.37
N ILE A 485 -6.76 -26.49 0.95
CA ILE A 485 -5.88 -27.57 1.40
C ILE A 485 -5.12 -28.16 0.21
N ASN A 486 -5.82 -28.38 -0.91
CA ASN A 486 -5.27 -28.94 -2.14
C ASN A 486 -4.48 -27.93 -3.00
N ASN A 487 -4.50 -26.63 -2.63
CA ASN A 487 -3.92 -25.53 -3.41
C ASN A 487 -4.60 -25.29 -4.78
N GLU A 488 -5.88 -25.61 -4.89
CA GLU A 488 -6.70 -25.52 -6.11
C GLU A 488 -7.59 -24.26 -6.14
N LEU A 489 -7.77 -23.58 -5.00
CA LEU A 489 -8.69 -22.44 -4.90
C LEU A 489 -8.33 -21.30 -5.86
N TRP A 490 -7.04 -21.03 -6.08
CA TRP A 490 -6.63 -19.97 -7.00
C TRP A 490 -7.07 -20.25 -8.44
N ASP A 491 -6.85 -21.49 -8.90
CA ASP A 491 -7.21 -21.90 -10.26
C ASP A 491 -8.73 -21.86 -10.44
N PHE A 492 -9.49 -22.26 -9.41
CA PHE A 492 -10.94 -22.12 -9.38
C PHE A 492 -11.40 -20.66 -9.54
N ILE A 493 -10.85 -19.72 -8.75
CA ILE A 493 -11.20 -18.29 -8.85
C ILE A 493 -10.84 -17.74 -10.24
N LYS A 494 -9.69 -18.14 -10.80
CA LYS A 494 -9.23 -17.73 -12.12
C LYS A 494 -10.15 -18.23 -13.23
N GLU A 495 -10.56 -19.50 -13.18
CA GLU A 495 -11.53 -20.06 -14.13
C GLU A 495 -12.90 -19.40 -14.05
N ASP A 496 -13.42 -19.18 -12.84
CA ASP A 496 -14.72 -18.54 -12.63
C ASP A 496 -14.75 -17.10 -13.19
N SER A 497 -13.66 -16.36 -12.97
CA SER A 497 -13.48 -15.01 -13.49
C SER A 497 -13.43 -14.97 -15.01
N ASN A 498 -12.75 -15.94 -15.65
CA ASN A 498 -12.68 -16.04 -17.12
C ASN A 498 -14.04 -16.41 -17.75
N LYS A 499 -14.81 -17.29 -17.10
CA LYS A 499 -16.14 -17.71 -17.59
C LYS A 499 -17.11 -16.53 -17.68
N LYS A 500 -17.20 -15.68 -16.65
CA LYS A 500 -18.10 -14.50 -16.69
C LYS A 500 -17.70 -13.48 -17.76
N ASN A 501 -16.41 -13.25 -17.97
CA ASN A 501 -15.94 -12.32 -19.01
C ASN A 501 -16.33 -12.78 -20.42
N SER A 502 -16.37 -14.10 -20.68
CA SER A 502 -16.77 -14.65 -21.99
C SER A 502 -18.27 -14.53 -22.30
N VAL A 503 -19.12 -14.40 -21.27
CA VAL A 503 -20.59 -14.27 -21.41
C VAL A 503 -21.01 -12.83 -21.71
N ILE A 504 -20.21 -11.84 -21.31
CA ILE A 504 -20.52 -10.41 -21.54
C ILE A 504 -20.10 -9.95 -22.96
N THR A 505 -19.22 -10.70 -23.63
CA THR A 505 -18.73 -10.41 -24.99
C THR A 505 -19.52 -11.08 -26.12
N LYS A 506 -20.62 -11.79 -25.83
CA LYS A 506 -21.59 -12.33 -26.80
C LYS A 506 -22.92 -11.63 -26.62
#